data_AF-A0A504IZN4-F1
#
_entry.id   AF-A0A504IZN4-F1
#
_cell.length_a   1.000
_cell.length_b   1.000
_cell.length_c   1.000
_cell.angle_alpha   90.00
_cell.angle_beta   90.00
_cell.angle_gamma   90.00
#
_symmetry.space_group_name_H-M   'P 1'
#
loop_
_entity.id
_entity.type
_entity.pdbx_description
1 polymer ?
#
loop_
_entity_poly.entity_id
_entity_poly.type
_entity_poly.pdbx_seq_one_letter_code
_entity_poly.pdbx_strand_id
1 'polypeptide(L)'
;MKKHLQREYDSLEKIMSYLKSKTDLEISIKPDEWITDGSLMLTPGKKCIVVKKSATAGAKINIIDSSTIEIHPIPPSSFVNRATQRGILAIIMHAILLGSQEKIAKDVKNLLLDIQAN
;
A
#
# COMPACT_ATOMS: atom_id res chain seq x y z
N MET A 1 5.81 -2.09 6.89
CA MET A 1 7.19 -2.61 6.69
C MET A 1 8.10 -1.49 6.22
N LYS A 2 9.22 -1.22 6.89
CA LYS A 2 10.12 -0.10 6.52
C LYS A 2 11.22 -0.53 5.57
N LYS A 3 11.63 0.37 4.66
CA LYS A 3 12.73 0.20 3.72
C LYS A 3 13.47 1.52 3.51
N HIS A 4 14.80 1.44 3.37
CA HIS A 4 15.63 2.55 2.93
C HIS A 4 15.95 2.38 1.43
N LEU A 5 15.64 3.39 0.64
CA LEU A 5 15.87 3.41 -0.80
C LEU A 5 17.12 4.25 -1.12
N GLN A 6 17.70 4.00 -2.28
CA GLN A 6 18.74 4.86 -2.83
C GLN A 6 18.20 6.28 -3.01
N ARG A 7 19.06 7.29 -2.80
CA ARG A 7 18.68 8.72 -2.83
C ARG A 7 18.02 9.16 -4.14
N GLU A 8 18.32 8.47 -5.24
CA GLU A 8 17.69 8.78 -6.52
C GLU A 8 16.18 8.51 -6.52
N TYR A 9 15.65 7.67 -5.62
CA TYR A 9 14.22 7.37 -5.44
C TYR A 9 13.60 8.09 -4.22
N ASP A 10 13.88 9.38 -4.09
CA ASP A 10 13.44 10.27 -2.99
C ASP A 10 11.99 10.82 -3.11
N SER A 11 11.29 10.48 -4.18
CA SER A 11 9.98 11.06 -4.53
C SER A 11 8.99 9.99 -4.98
N LEU A 12 7.70 10.26 -4.76
CA LEU A 12 6.63 9.31 -5.08
C LEU A 12 6.58 9.02 -6.58
N GLU A 13 6.85 10.01 -7.41
CA GLU A 13 6.84 9.93 -8.87
C GLU A 13 7.92 9.00 -9.39
N LYS A 14 9.12 9.04 -8.80
CA LYS A 14 10.24 8.18 -9.18
C LYS A 14 10.01 6.74 -8.73
N ILE A 15 9.53 6.55 -7.50
CA ILE A 15 9.17 5.22 -7.00
C ILE A 15 8.03 4.62 -7.83
N MET A 16 7.00 5.41 -8.17
CA MET A 16 5.89 4.98 -9.01
C MET A 16 6.34 4.61 -10.42
N SER A 17 7.21 5.42 -11.03
CA SER A 17 7.77 5.14 -12.36
C SER A 17 8.56 3.84 -12.37
N TYR A 18 9.38 3.61 -11.33
CA TYR A 18 10.12 2.36 -11.16
C TYR A 18 9.17 1.15 -10.98
N LEU A 19 8.16 1.26 -10.13
CA LEU A 19 7.21 0.15 -9.92
C LEU A 19 6.45 -0.18 -11.22
N LYS A 20 6.02 0.84 -11.98
CA LYS A 20 5.35 0.64 -13.27
C LYS A 20 6.21 -0.04 -14.32
N SER A 21 7.54 0.08 -14.25
CA SER A 21 8.43 -0.64 -15.17
C SER A 21 8.67 -2.10 -14.76
N LYS A 22 8.28 -2.48 -13.53
CA LYS A 22 8.53 -3.82 -12.96
C LYS A 22 7.27 -4.68 -12.83
N THR A 23 6.08 -4.11 -12.96
CA THR A 23 4.83 -4.86 -12.81
C THR A 23 3.66 -4.23 -13.57
N ASP A 24 2.73 -5.07 -14.01
CA ASP A 24 1.48 -4.66 -14.68
C ASP A 24 0.35 -4.30 -13.69
N LEU A 25 0.65 -4.24 -12.38
CA LEU A 25 -0.33 -3.87 -11.37
C LEU A 25 -0.80 -2.41 -11.53
N GLU A 26 -2.02 -2.14 -11.09
CA GLU A 26 -2.57 -0.78 -11.09
C GLU A 26 -1.84 0.05 -10.02
N ILE A 27 -1.02 1.02 -10.44
CA ILE A 27 -0.25 1.88 -9.55
C ILE A 27 -0.68 3.33 -9.73
N SER A 28 -0.99 4.01 -8.62
CA SER A 28 -1.43 5.41 -8.62
C SER A 28 -0.93 6.14 -7.38
N ILE A 29 -0.70 7.45 -7.50
CA ILE A 29 -0.51 8.33 -6.35
C ILE A 29 -1.87 8.86 -5.94
N LYS A 30 -2.22 8.72 -4.66
CA LYS A 30 -3.49 9.19 -4.09
C LYS A 30 -3.23 9.96 -2.79
N PRO A 31 -4.16 10.83 -2.36
CA PRO A 31 -4.15 11.33 -0.99
C PRO A 31 -4.11 10.14 0.01
N ASP A 32 -3.44 10.32 1.14
CA ASP A 32 -3.38 9.32 2.22
C ASP A 32 -4.73 9.33 2.96
N GLU A 33 -5.72 8.62 2.41
CA GLU A 33 -7.09 8.52 2.95
C GLU A 33 -7.26 7.17 3.66
N TRP A 34 -7.17 7.13 4.98
CA TRP A 34 -7.39 5.87 5.71
C TRP A 34 -8.31 6.06 6.91
N ILE A 35 -9.05 4.99 7.16
CA ILE A 35 -9.92 4.90 8.32
C ILE A 35 -9.05 4.46 9.49
N THR A 36 -8.56 5.40 10.28
CA THR A 36 -8.12 5.13 11.64
C THR A 36 -9.35 5.24 12.55
N ASP A 37 -9.64 4.16 13.27
CA ASP A 37 -10.64 4.13 14.36
C ASP A 37 -12.07 4.53 13.97
N GLY A 38 -12.51 4.15 12.76
CA GLY A 38 -13.88 4.40 12.28
C GLY A 38 -14.13 5.83 11.79
N SER A 39 -13.10 6.69 11.79
CA SER A 39 -13.14 8.01 11.19
C SER A 39 -12.25 8.05 9.94
N LEU A 40 -12.76 8.61 8.85
CA LEU A 40 -11.94 8.86 7.66
C LEU A 40 -10.99 10.02 7.98
N MET A 41 -9.79 9.71 8.47
CA MET A 41 -8.77 10.73 8.70
C MET A 41 -8.07 11.00 7.36
N LEU A 42 -8.57 12.02 6.65
CA LEU A 42 -7.82 12.65 5.57
C LEU A 42 -6.62 13.35 6.23
N THR A 43 -5.40 12.91 5.95
CA THR A 43 -4.22 13.71 6.32
C THR A 43 -4.00 14.76 5.23
N PRO A 44 -4.41 16.03 5.44
CA PRO A 44 -4.41 17.01 4.35
C PRO A 44 -2.99 17.23 3.83
N GLY A 45 -2.80 17.14 2.52
CA GLY A 45 -1.51 17.35 1.86
C GLY A 45 -0.57 16.14 1.82
N LYS A 46 -0.86 15.04 2.53
CA LYS A 46 -0.03 13.83 2.47
C LYS A 46 -0.49 12.92 1.33
N LYS A 47 0.43 12.58 0.42
CA LYS A 47 0.21 11.65 -0.69
C LYS A 47 0.90 10.32 -0.42
N CYS A 48 0.35 9.25 -0.98
CA CYS A 48 0.91 7.90 -0.93
C CYS A 48 0.82 7.23 -2.29
N ILE A 49 1.62 6.19 -2.52
CA ILE A 49 1.45 5.31 -3.68
C ILE A 49 0.55 4.15 -3.27
N VAL A 50 -0.46 3.88 -4.08
CA VAL A 50 -1.33 2.71 -3.96
C VAL A 50 -1.01 1.76 -5.10
N VAL A 51 -0.55 0.56 -4.75
CA VAL A 51 -0.36 -0.58 -5.65
C VAL A 51 -1.55 -1.52 -5.47
N LYS A 52 -2.39 -1.63 -6.49
CA LYS A 52 -3.65 -2.38 -6.45
C LYS A 52 -3.58 -3.60 -7.36
N LYS A 53 -3.87 -4.76 -6.78
CA LYS A 53 -4.06 -6.02 -7.51
C LYS A 53 -5.53 -6.33 -7.71
N SER A 54 -6.36 -6.03 -6.73
CA SER A 54 -7.80 -6.25 -6.79
C SER A 54 -8.54 -5.22 -5.92
N ALA A 55 -9.87 -5.29 -5.88
CA ALA A 55 -10.68 -4.49 -4.95
C ALA A 55 -10.36 -4.77 -3.47
N THR A 56 -9.80 -5.94 -3.17
CA THR A 56 -9.59 -6.48 -1.82
C THR A 56 -8.13 -6.55 -1.38
N ALA A 57 -7.19 -6.49 -2.33
CA ALA A 57 -5.77 -6.68 -2.09
C ALA A 57 -4.93 -5.60 -2.77
N GLY A 58 -4.17 -4.88 -1.96
CA GLY A 58 -3.16 -3.93 -2.41
C GLY A 58 -2.17 -3.60 -1.32
N ALA A 59 -1.24 -2.71 -1.67
CA ALA A 59 -0.25 -2.17 -0.79
C ALA A 59 -0.19 -0.65 -0.92
N LYS A 60 0.00 0.03 0.21
CA LYS A 60 0.29 1.44 0.30
C LYS A 60 1.78 1.63 0.52
N ILE A 61 2.37 2.62 -0.12
CA ILE A 61 3.74 3.07 0.15
C ILE A 61 3.69 4.54 0.58
N ASN A 62 4.20 4.80 1.78
CA ASN A 62 4.36 6.13 2.36
C ASN A 62 5.84 6.49 2.42
N ILE A 63 6.19 7.72 2.05
CA ILE A 63 7.51 8.28 2.35
C ILE A 63 7.48 8.80 3.79
N ILE A 64 8.38 8.30 4.64
CA ILE A 64 8.57 8.76 6.02
C ILE A 64 9.55 9.93 6.03
N ASP A 65 10.64 9.82 5.26
CA ASP A 65 11.69 10.81 5.09
C ASP A 65 12.38 10.62 3.72
N SER A 66 13.37 11.44 3.38
CA SER A 66 13.99 11.53 2.05
C SER A 66 14.46 10.20 1.43
N SER A 67 14.69 9.16 2.21
CA SER A 67 15.08 7.84 1.69
C SER A 67 14.35 6.68 2.37
N THR A 68 13.47 6.95 3.34
CA THR A 68 12.75 5.90 4.06
C THR A 68 11.32 5.83 3.62
N ILE A 69 10.90 4.63 3.20
CA ILE A 69 9.51 4.33 2.88
C ILE A 69 8.93 3.31 3.85
N GLU A 70 7.61 3.33 3.94
CA GLU A 70 6.83 2.35 4.68
C GLU A 70 5.74 1.74 3.80
N ILE A 71 5.76 0.42 3.72
CA ILE A 71 4.84 -0.39 2.92
C ILE A 71 3.81 -1.02 3.86
N HIS A 72 2.52 -0.75 3.62
CA HIS A 72 1.41 -1.28 4.41
C HIS A 72 0.47 -2.11 3.54
N PRO A 73 0.04 -3.30 3.99
CA PRO A 73 -1.07 -4.01 3.36
C PRO A 73 -2.36 -3.19 3.52
N ILE A 74 -3.14 -3.05 2.45
CA ILE A 74 -4.39 -2.29 2.46
C ILE A 74 -5.50 -2.99 1.65
N PRO A 75 -6.78 -2.88 2.06
CA PRO A 75 -7.92 -3.10 1.18
C PRO A 75 -8.11 -1.86 0.29
N PRO A 76 -7.88 -1.93 -1.03
CA PRO A 76 -7.87 -0.73 -1.88
C PRO A 76 -9.26 -0.13 -2.15
N SER A 77 -10.34 -0.87 -1.89
CA SER A 77 -11.71 -0.40 -2.11
C SER A 77 -12.47 -0.18 -0.80
N SER A 78 -13.18 0.94 -0.72
CA SER A 78 -14.11 1.29 0.36
C SER A 78 -15.32 0.34 0.45
N PHE A 79 -15.57 -0.47 -0.59
CA PHE A 79 -16.66 -1.44 -0.64
C PHE A 79 -16.41 -2.65 0.26
N VAL A 80 -15.16 -3.14 0.32
CA VAL A 80 -14.78 -4.30 1.16
C VAL A 80 -14.95 -3.97 2.64
N ASN A 81 -14.67 -2.73 3.04
CA ASN A 81 -14.83 -2.27 4.42
C ASN A 81 -16.27 -2.33 4.95
N ARG A 82 -17.30 -2.34 4.08
CA ARG A 82 -18.71 -2.48 4.53
C ARG A 82 -19.15 -3.93 4.62
N ALA A 83 -18.64 -4.81 3.77
CA ALA A 83 -19.03 -6.22 3.72
C ALA A 83 -18.37 -7.07 4.83
N THR A 84 -17.23 -6.65 5.36
CA THR A 84 -16.43 -7.38 6.36
C THR A 84 -16.78 -7.04 7.81
N GLN A 85 -17.83 -6.27 8.09
CA GLN A 85 -18.13 -5.78 9.44
C GLN A 85 -19.17 -6.59 10.24
N ARG A 86 -19.77 -7.67 9.71
CA ARG A 86 -20.84 -8.41 10.43
C ARG A 86 -20.71 -9.94 10.36
N GLY A 87 -20.65 -10.58 11.52
CA GLY A 87 -20.84 -12.04 11.72
C GLY A 87 -19.58 -12.92 11.59
N ILE A 88 -19.74 -14.25 11.68
CA ILE A 88 -18.64 -15.23 11.59
C ILE A 88 -17.99 -15.23 10.19
N LEU A 89 -18.78 -15.01 9.14
CA LEU A 89 -18.28 -14.83 7.76
C LEU A 89 -17.32 -13.65 7.63
N ALA A 90 -17.51 -12.59 8.43
CA ALA A 90 -16.58 -11.46 8.44
C ALA A 90 -15.19 -11.87 8.93
N ILE A 91 -15.10 -12.73 9.95
CA ILE A 91 -13.81 -13.18 10.51
C ILE A 91 -13.02 -13.98 9.47
N ILE A 92 -13.67 -14.93 8.79
CA ILE A 92 -13.03 -15.77 7.77
C ILE A 92 -12.60 -14.92 6.58
N MET A 93 -13.48 -14.04 6.08
CA MET A 93 -13.11 -13.12 5.02
C MET A 93 -11.98 -12.20 5.44
N HIS A 94 -11.98 -11.70 6.68
CA HIS A 94 -10.92 -10.84 7.18
C HIS A 94 -9.56 -11.55 7.16
N ALA A 95 -9.48 -12.81 7.57
CA ALA A 95 -8.24 -13.59 7.54
C ALA A 95 -7.72 -13.80 6.10
N ILE A 96 -8.61 -14.14 5.15
CA ILE A 96 -8.26 -14.33 3.73
C ILE A 96 -7.79 -13.00 3.11
N LEU A 97 -8.48 -11.91 3.43
CA LEU A 97 -8.14 -10.56 2.97
C LEU A 97 -6.78 -10.12 3.50
N LEU A 98 -6.53 -10.29 4.80
CA LEU A 98 -5.24 -9.98 5.42
C LEU A 98 -4.11 -10.74 4.72
N GLY A 99 -4.23 -12.05 4.55
CA GLY A 99 -3.19 -12.86 3.89
C GLY A 99 -2.93 -12.42 2.44
N SER A 100 -3.98 -12.08 1.69
CA SER A 100 -3.85 -11.58 0.33
C SER A 100 -3.16 -10.20 0.28
N GLN A 101 -3.53 -9.28 1.19
CA GLN A 101 -2.91 -7.96 1.27
C GLN A 101 -1.45 -8.03 1.71
N GLU A 102 -1.13 -8.88 2.70
CA GLU A 102 0.24 -9.13 3.13
C GLU A 102 1.11 -9.68 1.99
N LYS A 103 0.55 -10.59 1.18
CA LYS A 103 1.25 -11.09 -0.01
C LYS A 103 1.61 -9.95 -0.96
N ILE A 104 0.69 -9.03 -1.24
CA ILE A 104 0.98 -7.90 -2.14
C ILE A 104 1.97 -6.93 -1.53
N ALA A 105 1.87 -6.65 -0.22
CA ALA A 105 2.87 -5.84 0.47
C ALA A 105 4.27 -6.48 0.40
N LYS A 106 4.37 -7.80 0.50
CA LYS A 106 5.62 -8.55 0.37
C LYS A 106 6.15 -8.54 -1.06
N ASP A 107 5.28 -8.72 -2.06
CA ASP A 107 5.67 -8.66 -3.47
C ASP A 107 6.21 -7.27 -3.82
N VAL A 108 5.52 -6.20 -3.41
CA VAL A 108 6.00 -4.81 -3.57
C VAL A 108 7.33 -4.59 -2.86
N LYS A 109 7.51 -5.11 -1.65
CA LYS A 109 8.80 -5.05 -0.94
C LYS A 109 9.92 -5.73 -1.74
N ASN A 110 9.64 -6.87 -2.36
CA ASN A 110 10.61 -7.61 -3.14
C ASN A 110 11.00 -6.85 -4.42
N LEU A 111 10.03 -6.22 -5.09
CA LEU A 111 10.30 -5.38 -6.27
C LEU A 111 11.22 -4.19 -5.95
N LEU A 112 11.15 -3.69 -4.72
CA LEU A 112 11.93 -2.55 -4.24
C LEU A 112 13.31 -2.95 -3.68
N LEU A 113 13.67 -4.25 -3.68
CA LEU A 113 15.00 -4.69 -3.24
C LEU A 113 16.10 -4.17 -4.16
N ASP A 114 15.87 -4.12 -5.47
CA ASP A 114 16.87 -3.68 -6.45
C ASP A 114 17.30 -2.22 -6.24
N ILE A 115 16.43 -1.41 -5.65
CA ILE A 115 16.66 0.02 -5.38
C ILE A 115 16.85 0.32 -3.89
N GLN A 116 17.06 -0.72 -3.09
CA GLN A 116 17.36 -0.58 -1.67
C GLN A 116 18.76 0.03 -1.50
N ALA A 117 18.89 0.97 -0.56
CA ALA A 117 20.19 1.41 -0.10
C ALA A 117 20.81 0.31 0.79
N ASN A 118 22.10 0.05 0.60
CA ASN A 118 22.90 -0.84 1.47
C ASN A 118 23.09 -0.21 2.85
#